data_AF-F4RTI4-F1
#
_entry.id   AF-F4RTI4-F1
#
_cell.length_a   1.000
_cell.length_b   1.000
_cell.length_c   1.000
_cell.angle_alpha   90.00
_cell.angle_beta   90.00
_cell.angle_gamma   90.00
#
_symmetry.space_group_name_H-M   'P 1'
#
loop_
_entity.id
_entity.type
_entity.pdbx_description
1 polymer ?
#
loop_
_entity_poly.entity_id
_entity_poly.type
_entity_poly.pdbx_seq_one_letter_code
_entity_poly.pdbx_strand_id
1 'polypeptide(L)'
;MFFTNIITAIYILSAIKTVVIAERNFISRRSTSPMVPLRPRALPPCEARNLSGPRPTDDVVKAYIDLDELSDKDSEWRPLVCGLGGVNCIGRPGEELVTLQPTLARIRHNFTLNDGSTIHVIYNGQSTVQWTAPGGTVNSYMAHGTDYICVKGTMSVKFWADGSVFSAGDEPIACMCGYPPDGDKTILVETKDATME
;
A
#
# COMPACT_ATOMS: atom_id res chain seq x y z
N MET A 1 -9.12 -48.60 -24.14
CA MET A 1 -10.04 -47.46 -23.90
C MET A 1 -9.85 -46.80 -22.52
N PHE A 2 -9.65 -47.55 -21.43
CA PHE A 2 -9.45 -46.95 -20.10
C PHE A 2 -8.18 -46.07 -20.01
N PHE A 3 -7.05 -46.56 -20.52
CA PHE A 3 -5.76 -45.84 -20.50
C PHE A 3 -5.78 -44.53 -21.31
N THR A 4 -6.40 -44.54 -22.49
CA THR A 4 -6.57 -43.35 -23.33
C THR A 4 -7.42 -42.29 -22.63
N ASN A 5 -8.46 -42.69 -21.89
CA ASN A 5 -9.32 -41.74 -21.17
C ASN A 5 -8.58 -41.06 -20.00
N ILE A 6 -7.71 -41.80 -19.30
CA ILE A 6 -6.89 -41.26 -18.20
C ILE A 6 -5.89 -40.22 -18.72
N ILE A 7 -5.19 -40.53 -19.82
CA ILE A 7 -4.20 -39.61 -20.40
C ILE A 7 -4.89 -38.32 -20.86
N THR A 8 -6.05 -38.42 -21.52
CA THR A 8 -6.84 -37.25 -21.93
C THR A 8 -7.28 -36.42 -20.74
N ALA A 9 -7.74 -37.04 -19.65
CA ALA A 9 -8.14 -36.33 -18.44
C ALA A 9 -6.97 -35.57 -17.78
N ILE A 10 -5.79 -36.19 -17.70
CA ILE A 10 -4.58 -35.54 -17.17
C ILE A 10 -4.16 -34.36 -18.03
N TYR A 11 -4.24 -34.50 -19.36
CA TYR A 11 -3.90 -33.42 -20.29
C TYR A 11 -4.87 -32.24 -20.17
N ILE A 12 -6.18 -32.50 -20.09
CA ILE A 12 -7.21 -31.47 -19.88
C ILE A 12 -6.99 -30.75 -18.55
N LEU A 13 -6.76 -31.48 -17.45
CA LEU A 13 -6.51 -30.88 -16.15
C LEU A 13 -5.22 -30.04 -16.12
N SER A 14 -4.16 -30.50 -16.81
CA SER A 14 -2.91 -29.75 -16.94
C SER A 14 -3.08 -28.49 -17.78
N ALA A 15 -3.88 -28.56 -18.86
CA ALA A 15 -4.21 -27.41 -19.69
C ALA A 15 -5.05 -26.39 -18.92
N ILE A 16 -6.09 -26.83 -18.19
CA ILE A 16 -6.89 -25.95 -17.31
C ILE A 16 -6.01 -25.29 -16.26
N LYS A 17 -5.14 -26.06 -15.59
CA LYS A 17 -4.20 -25.52 -14.62
C LYS A 17 -3.28 -24.48 -15.25
N THR A 18 -2.79 -24.73 -16.46
CA THR A 18 -1.93 -23.79 -17.18
C THR A 18 -2.68 -22.52 -17.58
N VAL A 19 -3.93 -22.62 -18.04
CA VAL A 19 -4.80 -21.47 -18.35
C VAL A 19 -5.11 -20.68 -17.09
N VAL A 20 -5.50 -21.32 -15.98
CA VAL A 20 -5.78 -20.64 -14.70
C VAL A 20 -4.51 -19.98 -14.14
N ILE A 21 -3.34 -20.62 -14.25
CA ILE A 21 -2.05 -20.03 -13.88
C ILE A 21 -1.70 -18.88 -14.81
N ALA A 22 -1.96 -18.99 -16.12
CA ALA A 22 -1.69 -17.95 -17.09
C ALA A 22 -2.67 -16.78 -16.97
N GLU A 23 -3.89 -16.98 -16.50
CA GLU A 23 -4.87 -15.93 -16.19
C GLU A 23 -4.55 -15.26 -14.86
N ARG A 24 -4.18 -16.03 -13.83
CA ARG A 24 -3.72 -15.47 -12.53
C ARG A 24 -2.37 -14.75 -12.63
N ASN A 25 -1.48 -15.23 -13.49
CA ASN A 25 -0.17 -14.62 -13.77
C ASN A 25 -0.16 -13.83 -15.07
N PHE A 26 -1.33 -13.60 -15.70
CA PHE A 26 -1.43 -12.57 -16.71
C PHE A 26 -1.25 -11.28 -15.92
N ILE A 27 0.01 -10.86 -15.87
CA ILE A 27 0.44 -9.51 -15.52
C ILE A 27 -0.66 -8.62 -16.04
N SER A 28 -1.41 -8.03 -15.10
CA SER A 28 -2.46 -7.06 -15.39
C SER A 28 -2.01 -6.24 -16.59
N ARG A 29 -2.71 -6.34 -17.72
CA ARG A 29 -2.36 -5.59 -18.95
C ARG A 29 -2.45 -4.06 -18.73
N ARG A 30 -2.77 -3.62 -17.51
CA ARG A 30 -2.59 -2.27 -17.00
C ARG A 30 -2.19 -2.32 -15.52
N SER A 31 -1.05 -2.93 -15.19
CA SER A 31 -0.41 -2.53 -13.95
C SER A 31 0.02 -1.07 -14.13
N THR A 32 -0.82 -0.16 -13.64
CA THR A 32 -0.57 1.28 -13.51
C THR A 32 0.47 1.58 -12.43
N SER A 33 1.02 0.52 -11.81
CA SER A 33 2.06 0.62 -10.81
C SER A 33 3.31 1.21 -11.46
N PRO A 34 3.78 2.41 -11.05
CA PRO A 34 5.10 2.88 -11.46
C PRO A 34 6.25 1.93 -11.06
N MET A 35 5.98 0.87 -10.30
CA MET A 35 6.94 -0.17 -9.91
C MET A 35 7.01 -1.38 -10.87
N VAL A 36 6.19 -1.46 -11.93
CA VAL A 36 6.34 -2.53 -12.97
C VAL A 36 7.75 -2.64 -13.57
N PRO A 37 8.53 -1.55 -13.76
CA PRO A 37 9.89 -1.68 -14.27
C PRO A 37 10.86 -2.32 -13.26
N LEU A 38 10.51 -2.36 -11.97
CA LEU A 38 11.36 -2.90 -10.92
C LEU A 38 11.15 -4.42 -10.86
N ARG A 39 12.12 -5.17 -11.38
CA ARG A 39 12.15 -6.63 -11.20
C ARG A 39 12.02 -6.97 -9.70
N PRO A 40 11.46 -8.12 -9.32
CA PRO A 40 11.32 -8.56 -7.91
C PRO A 40 12.61 -8.60 -7.05
N ARG A 41 13.79 -8.34 -7.64
CA ARG A 41 15.11 -8.26 -6.99
C ARG A 41 15.86 -6.95 -7.22
N ALA A 42 15.30 -6.02 -7.98
CA ALA A 42 15.84 -4.66 -8.05
C ALA A 42 15.24 -3.89 -6.88
N LEU A 43 15.80 -4.08 -5.68
CA LEU A 43 15.61 -3.08 -4.62
C LEU A 43 15.98 -1.71 -5.23
N PRO A 44 15.07 -0.72 -5.24
CA PRO A 44 15.43 0.65 -5.59
C PRO A 44 16.50 1.18 -4.61
N PRO A 45 17.21 2.27 -4.90
CA PRO A 45 18.48 2.69 -4.26
C PRO A 45 18.37 3.14 -2.79
N CYS A 46 17.34 2.70 -2.06
CA CYS A 46 17.25 2.96 -0.64
C CYS A 46 18.22 2.08 0.12
N GLU A 47 19.05 2.71 0.94
CA GLU A 47 19.84 2.02 1.95
C GLU A 47 18.90 1.23 2.86
N ALA A 48 19.17 -0.07 3.03
CA ALA A 48 18.47 -0.88 4.00
C ALA A 48 18.84 -0.42 5.40
N ARG A 49 17.85 -0.22 6.26
CA ARG A 49 18.04 0.21 7.64
C ARG A 49 17.40 -0.78 8.60
N ASN A 50 17.78 -0.69 9.87
CA ASN A 50 17.04 -1.41 10.90
C ASN A 50 15.67 -0.76 11.06
N LEU A 51 14.67 -1.57 11.42
CA LEU A 51 13.39 -1.06 11.88
C LEU A 51 13.64 -0.08 13.05
N SER A 52 12.78 0.93 13.15
CA SER A 52 12.74 1.89 14.26
C SER A 52 12.65 1.22 15.64
N GLY A 53 12.08 0.01 15.70
CA GLY A 53 11.94 -0.80 16.90
C GLY A 53 11.62 -2.26 16.58
N PRO A 54 11.56 -3.12 17.61
CA PRO A 54 11.12 -4.50 17.45
C PRO A 54 9.64 -4.51 17.02
N ARG A 55 9.29 -5.40 16.11
CA ARG A 55 7.89 -5.58 15.71
C ARG A 55 7.06 -6.02 16.93
N PRO A 56 5.96 -5.33 17.26
CA PRO A 56 5.10 -5.71 18.37
C PRO A 56 4.44 -7.06 18.11
N THR A 57 4.07 -7.75 19.18
CA THR A 57 3.27 -8.98 19.08
C THR A 57 1.85 -8.67 18.62
N ASP A 58 1.17 -9.66 18.05
CA ASP A 58 -0.23 -9.51 17.64
C ASP A 58 -1.14 -9.13 18.83
N ASP A 59 -0.84 -9.61 20.05
CA ASP A 59 -1.58 -9.27 21.26
C ASP A 59 -1.41 -7.80 21.66
N VAL A 60 -0.20 -7.25 21.55
CA VAL A 60 0.06 -5.83 21.82
C VAL A 60 -0.68 -4.98 20.79
N VAL A 61 -0.57 -5.31 19.51
CA VAL A 61 -1.29 -4.59 18.44
C VAL A 61 -2.80 -4.64 18.66
N LYS A 62 -3.34 -5.81 19.01
CA LYS A 62 -4.76 -5.96 19.32
C LYS A 62 -5.19 -5.09 20.50
N ALA A 63 -4.41 -5.06 21.59
CA ALA A 63 -4.75 -4.27 22.76
C ALA A 63 -4.83 -2.76 22.44
N TYR A 64 -3.93 -2.23 21.62
CA TYR A 64 -3.98 -0.84 21.17
C TYR A 64 -5.18 -0.58 20.26
N ILE A 65 -5.47 -1.49 19.33
CA ILE A 65 -6.67 -1.39 18.48
C ILE A 65 -7.95 -1.36 19.32
N ASP A 66 -8.07 -2.24 20.31
CA ASP A 66 -9.25 -2.32 21.18
C ASP A 66 -9.45 -1.01 21.98
N LEU A 67 -8.36 -0.32 22.36
CA LEU A 67 -8.42 0.99 23.00
C LEU A 67 -8.86 2.09 22.02
N ASP A 68 -8.29 2.09 20.81
CA ASP A 68 -8.62 3.05 19.75
C ASP A 68 -10.08 2.93 19.29
N GLU A 69 -10.67 1.73 19.31
CA GLU A 69 -12.07 1.51 18.94
C GLU A 69 -13.06 2.28 19.81
N LEU A 70 -12.72 2.54 21.07
CA LEU A 70 -13.58 3.28 22.01
C LEU A 70 -13.49 4.80 21.85
N SER A 71 -12.55 5.29 21.04
CA SER A 71 -12.33 6.73 20.84
C SER A 71 -13.25 7.32 19.77
N ASP A 72 -13.62 8.58 19.95
CA ASP A 72 -14.19 9.41 18.87
C ASP A 72 -13.09 9.75 17.85
N LYS A 73 -13.40 9.58 16.56
CA LYS A 73 -12.41 9.58 15.47
C LYS A 73 -12.69 10.72 14.53
N ASP A 74 -12.37 11.93 14.97
CA ASP A 74 -12.43 13.11 14.11
C ASP A 74 -11.43 13.01 12.93
N SER A 75 -11.45 13.99 12.02
CA SER A 75 -10.62 14.00 10.82
C SER A 75 -9.12 14.12 11.08
N GLU A 76 -8.71 14.52 12.28
CA GLU A 76 -7.29 14.66 12.67
C GLU A 76 -6.82 13.53 13.60
N TRP A 77 -7.74 12.69 14.05
CA TRP A 77 -7.46 11.57 14.94
C TRP A 77 -6.47 10.59 14.35
N ARG A 78 -5.58 10.08 15.21
CA ARG A 78 -4.54 9.11 14.86
C ARG A 78 -4.60 7.92 15.83
N PRO A 79 -4.60 6.68 15.33
CA PRO A 79 -4.56 5.51 16.18
C PRO A 79 -3.28 5.46 17.02
N LEU A 80 -3.40 5.07 18.28
CA LEU A 80 -2.26 4.86 19.17
C LEU A 80 -1.33 3.76 18.63
N VAL A 81 -1.89 2.76 17.92
CA VAL A 81 -1.11 1.66 17.33
C VAL A 81 -0.07 2.13 16.30
N CYS A 82 -0.24 3.32 15.71
CA CYS A 82 0.70 3.90 14.76
C CYS A 82 2.01 4.37 15.44
N GLY A 83 1.96 4.69 16.73
CA GLY A 83 3.16 5.01 17.52
C GLY A 83 4.02 3.80 17.89
N LEU A 84 3.57 2.58 17.59
CA LEU A 84 4.36 1.37 17.83
C LEU A 84 5.37 1.17 16.71
N GLY A 85 6.66 1.12 17.08
CA GLY A 85 7.72 0.81 16.12
C GLY A 85 7.45 -0.53 15.40
N GLY A 86 7.59 -0.58 14.08
CA GLY A 86 7.28 -1.81 13.32
C GLY A 86 5.84 -1.94 12.83
N VAL A 87 5.00 -0.93 13.06
CA VAL A 87 3.66 -0.75 12.47
C VAL A 87 3.68 0.52 11.60
N ASN A 88 2.89 0.50 10.54
CA ASN A 88 2.65 1.63 9.65
C ASN A 88 1.15 1.88 9.54
N CYS A 89 0.78 3.15 9.61
CA CYS A 89 -0.57 3.61 9.35
C CYS A 89 -0.64 4.40 8.05
N ILE A 90 -1.55 4.00 7.17
CA ILE A 90 -1.78 4.70 5.90
C ILE A 90 -3.23 5.20 5.89
N GLY A 91 -3.38 6.52 5.99
CA GLY A 91 -4.64 7.23 5.81
C GLY A 91 -5.03 7.32 4.33
N ARG A 92 -6.32 7.11 4.07
CA ARG A 92 -7.00 7.32 2.80
C ARG A 92 -8.13 8.30 3.01
N PRO A 93 -8.28 9.35 2.19
CA PRO A 93 -9.40 10.28 2.28
C PRO A 93 -10.73 9.53 2.08
N GLY A 94 -11.81 10.13 2.61
CA GLY A 94 -13.17 9.59 2.49
C GLY A 94 -13.74 9.67 1.08
N GLU A 95 -13.04 10.35 0.16
CA GLU A 95 -13.43 10.46 -1.24
C GLU A 95 -13.27 9.12 -1.97
N GLU A 96 -14.31 8.70 -2.71
CA GLU A 96 -14.33 7.47 -3.51
C GLU A 96 -13.24 7.42 -4.60
N LEU A 97 -12.56 8.55 -4.85
CA LEU A 97 -11.55 8.67 -5.89
C LEU A 97 -10.28 7.87 -5.57
N VAL A 98 -9.95 7.66 -4.30
CA VAL A 98 -8.75 6.90 -3.91
C VAL A 98 -9.11 5.44 -3.65
N THR A 99 -8.56 4.55 -4.47
CA THR A 99 -8.76 3.11 -4.37
C THR A 99 -7.46 2.40 -3.99
N LEU A 100 -7.53 1.56 -2.95
CA LEU A 100 -6.49 0.56 -2.69
C LEU A 100 -6.58 -0.55 -3.73
N GLN A 101 -5.52 -0.74 -4.50
CA GLN A 101 -5.43 -1.90 -5.39
C GLN A 101 -5.20 -3.18 -4.56
N PRO A 102 -5.60 -4.36 -5.09
CA PRO A 102 -5.32 -5.62 -4.44
C PRO A 102 -3.85 -5.75 -4.04
N THR A 103 -3.60 -5.97 -2.75
CA THR A 103 -2.24 -6.02 -2.18
C THR A 103 -2.01 -7.34 -1.44
N LEU A 104 -0.75 -7.80 -1.44
CA LEU A 104 -0.29 -8.91 -0.61
C LEU A 104 0.02 -8.44 0.83
N ALA A 105 0.13 -7.13 1.06
CA ALA A 105 0.28 -6.59 2.40
C ALA A 105 -0.99 -6.89 3.21
N ARG A 106 -0.83 -7.62 4.31
CA ARG A 106 -1.97 -7.92 5.18
C ARG A 106 -2.34 -6.70 5.99
N ILE A 107 -3.45 -6.05 5.64
CA ILE A 107 -4.13 -5.08 6.48
C ILE A 107 -4.55 -5.77 7.78
N ARG A 108 -4.16 -5.21 8.91
CA ARG A 108 -4.46 -5.72 10.24
C ARG A 108 -5.78 -5.19 10.75
N HIS A 109 -6.01 -3.91 10.51
CA HIS A 109 -7.21 -3.23 10.94
C HIS A 109 -7.49 -2.01 10.07
N ASN A 110 -8.75 -1.59 10.06
CA ASN A 110 -9.19 -0.35 9.41
C ASN A 110 -9.94 0.47 10.44
N PHE A 111 -9.54 1.72 10.63
CA PHE A 111 -10.33 2.70 11.36
C PHE A 111 -11.01 3.63 10.38
N THR A 112 -12.33 3.75 10.45
CA THR A 112 -13.08 4.76 9.69
C THR A 112 -13.25 5.99 10.57
N LEU A 113 -12.85 7.16 10.07
CA LEU A 113 -13.05 8.45 10.74
C LEU A 113 -14.45 8.99 10.45
N ASN A 114 -14.88 9.99 11.21
CA ASN A 114 -16.19 10.61 11.13
C ASN A 114 -16.46 11.28 9.76
N ASP A 115 -15.42 11.70 9.05
CA ASP A 115 -15.49 12.27 7.70
C ASP A 115 -15.50 11.19 6.57
N GLY A 116 -15.52 9.91 6.94
CA GLY A 116 -15.50 8.78 6.02
C GLY A 116 -14.09 8.37 5.54
N SER A 117 -13.05 9.11 5.92
CA SER A 117 -11.67 8.68 5.67
C SER A 117 -11.35 7.39 6.43
N THR A 118 -10.33 6.67 5.97
CA THR A 118 -9.95 5.37 6.53
C THR A 118 -8.47 5.32 6.81
N ILE A 119 -8.08 4.83 7.98
CA ILE A 119 -6.70 4.55 8.35
C ILE A 119 -6.47 3.04 8.33
N HIS A 120 -5.53 2.61 7.49
CA HIS A 120 -5.13 1.21 7.35
C HIS A 120 -3.92 0.91 8.22
N VAL A 121 -4.06 -0.04 9.15
CA VAL A 121 -2.97 -0.51 10.01
C VAL A 121 -2.28 -1.70 9.34
N ILE A 122 -0.98 -1.59 9.09
CA ILE A 122 -0.18 -2.59 8.38
C ILE A 122 1.13 -2.78 9.15
N TYR A 123 1.67 -4.00 9.17
CA TYR A 123 3.02 -4.19 9.72
C TYR A 123 4.09 -3.69 8.78
N ASN A 124 5.25 -3.38 9.35
CA ASN A 124 6.46 -3.22 8.56
C ASN A 124 6.93 -4.53 7.95
N GLY A 125 7.71 -4.42 6.87
CA GLY A 125 8.24 -5.57 6.15
C GLY A 125 7.18 -6.30 5.33
N GLN A 126 6.14 -5.59 4.88
CA GLN A 126 5.09 -6.13 4.02
C GLN A 126 5.36 -5.80 2.55
N SER A 127 4.70 -6.52 1.64
CA SER A 127 4.77 -6.28 0.21
C SER A 127 4.20 -4.91 -0.18
N THR A 128 4.45 -4.49 -1.43
CA THR A 128 3.99 -3.20 -1.96
C THR A 128 2.48 -3.00 -1.79
N VAL A 129 2.11 -1.80 -1.33
CA VAL A 129 0.75 -1.27 -1.33
C VAL A 129 0.65 -0.27 -2.48
N GLN A 130 -0.43 -0.37 -3.26
CA GLN A 130 -0.67 0.54 -4.38
C GLN A 130 -2.02 1.23 -4.22
N TRP A 131 -2.00 2.55 -4.30
CA TRP A 131 -3.17 3.41 -4.32
C TRP A 131 -3.31 4.04 -5.70
N THR A 132 -4.55 4.15 -6.18
CA THR A 132 -4.86 4.73 -7.48
C THR A 132 -5.99 5.73 -7.33
N ALA A 133 -5.91 6.81 -8.09
CA ALA A 133 -6.99 7.75 -8.31
C ALA A 133 -7.02 8.16 -9.80
N PRO A 134 -8.08 8.82 -10.29
CA PRO A 134 -8.08 9.34 -11.65
C PRO A 134 -6.85 10.22 -11.90
N GLY A 135 -6.03 9.82 -12.87
CA GLY A 135 -4.83 10.57 -13.26
C GLY A 135 -3.60 10.37 -12.39
N GLY A 136 -3.63 9.49 -11.36
CA GLY A 136 -2.47 9.31 -10.48
C GLY A 136 -2.37 7.96 -9.79
N THR A 137 -1.17 7.72 -9.24
CA THR A 137 -0.85 6.49 -8.51
C THR A 137 0.11 6.80 -7.36
N VAL A 138 -0.05 6.12 -6.23
CA VAL A 138 0.99 6.03 -5.19
C VAL A 138 1.33 4.57 -4.97
N ASN A 139 2.62 4.23 -4.96
CA ASN A 139 3.11 2.96 -4.45
C ASN A 139 3.92 3.20 -3.19
N SER A 140 3.75 2.34 -2.21
CA SER A 140 4.58 2.31 -1.00
C SER A 140 5.07 0.88 -0.78
N TYR A 141 6.38 0.71 -0.66
CA TYR A 141 7.03 -0.56 -0.38
C TYR A 141 7.83 -0.45 0.92
N MET A 142 7.23 -0.94 2.00
CA MET A 142 7.75 -0.85 3.37
C MET A 142 8.53 -2.13 3.70
N ALA A 143 9.80 -2.19 3.30
CA ALA A 143 10.66 -3.35 3.54
C ALA A 143 12.06 -2.94 3.98
N HIS A 144 12.74 -3.86 4.69
CA HIS A 144 14.13 -3.66 5.12
C HIS A 144 14.37 -2.34 5.86
N GLY A 145 13.41 -1.91 6.69
CA GLY A 145 13.51 -0.69 7.48
C GLY A 145 13.51 0.61 6.68
N THR A 146 13.00 0.58 5.45
CA THR A 146 12.77 1.79 4.64
C THR A 146 11.41 1.70 3.95
N ASP A 147 10.74 2.85 3.77
CA ASP A 147 9.57 2.94 2.90
C ASP A 147 9.96 3.57 1.56
N TYR A 148 9.90 2.78 0.50
CA TYR A 148 10.11 3.29 -0.86
C TYR A 148 8.77 3.73 -1.45
N ILE A 149 8.63 5.04 -1.62
CA ILE A 149 7.40 5.66 -2.08
C ILE A 149 7.61 6.20 -3.48
N CYS A 150 6.73 5.82 -4.42
CA CYS A 150 6.67 6.44 -5.74
C CYS A 150 5.29 7.04 -5.97
N VAL A 151 5.27 8.29 -6.38
CA VAL A 151 4.07 9.06 -6.69
C VAL A 151 4.04 9.39 -8.17
N LYS A 152 2.85 9.42 -8.75
CA LYS A 152 2.60 9.73 -10.15
C LYS A 152 1.35 10.58 -10.29
N GLY A 153 1.43 11.57 -11.17
CA GLY A 153 0.27 12.34 -11.64
C GLY A 153 -0.39 13.13 -10.52
N THR A 154 -1.71 13.03 -10.40
CA THR A 154 -2.53 13.81 -9.45
C THR A 154 -2.46 13.34 -8.01
N MET A 155 -1.57 12.42 -7.65
CA MET A 155 -1.50 11.90 -6.28
C MET A 155 -0.24 12.35 -5.55
N SER A 156 -0.38 12.55 -4.25
CA SER A 156 0.72 12.89 -3.35
C SER A 156 0.60 12.14 -2.03
N VAL A 157 1.64 12.25 -1.20
CA VAL A 157 1.71 11.62 0.11
C VAL A 157 2.03 12.69 1.13
N LYS A 158 1.20 12.81 2.18
CA LYS A 158 1.47 13.68 3.33
C LYS A 158 1.95 12.86 4.52
N PHE A 159 3.14 13.14 5.02
CA PHE A 159 3.69 12.46 6.19
C PHE A 159 3.15 13.06 7.48
N TRP A 160 2.82 12.21 8.45
CA TRP A 160 2.22 12.61 9.72
C TRP A 160 3.24 13.19 10.71
N ALA A 161 4.51 12.78 10.58
CA ALA A 161 5.58 13.17 11.49
C ALA A 161 5.94 14.66 11.39
N ASP A 162 6.02 15.20 10.17
CA ASP A 162 6.44 16.57 9.91
C ASP A 162 5.44 17.38 9.06
N GLY A 163 4.35 16.73 8.60
CA GLY A 163 3.36 17.36 7.74
C GLY A 163 3.83 17.59 6.31
N SER A 164 5.04 17.14 5.94
CA SER A 164 5.59 17.32 4.60
C SER A 164 4.76 16.58 3.56
N VAL A 165 4.70 17.15 2.36
CA VAL A 165 3.97 16.57 1.22
C VAL A 165 4.96 16.22 0.12
N PHE A 166 4.91 14.98 -0.33
CA PHE A 166 5.68 14.49 -1.46
C PHE A 166 4.76 14.24 -2.65
N SER A 167 5.02 14.95 -3.76
CA SER A 167 4.28 14.84 -5.02
C SER A 167 5.25 14.70 -6.20
N ALA A 168 4.74 14.32 -7.36
CA ALA A 168 5.55 14.19 -8.56
C ALA A 168 5.93 15.56 -9.16
N GLY A 169 5.16 16.61 -8.87
CA GLY A 169 5.30 17.92 -9.52
C GLY A 169 5.13 17.79 -11.03
N ASP A 170 6.11 18.33 -11.77
CA ASP A 170 6.15 18.27 -13.23
C ASP A 170 6.72 16.95 -13.77
N GLU A 171 7.30 16.11 -12.91
CA GLU A 171 7.87 14.83 -13.31
C GLU A 171 6.76 13.79 -13.59
N PRO A 172 6.96 12.89 -14.56
CA PRO A 172 5.98 11.84 -14.85
C PRO A 172 5.82 10.86 -13.68
N ILE A 173 6.89 10.63 -12.91
CA ILE A 173 6.95 9.80 -11.69
C ILE A 173 8.07 10.38 -10.81
N ALA A 174 7.81 10.58 -9.53
CA ALA A 174 8.85 10.85 -8.53
C ALA A 174 8.89 9.73 -7.49
N CYS A 175 10.08 9.40 -6.99
CA CYS A 175 10.24 8.40 -5.94
C CYS A 175 11.17 8.91 -4.84
N MET A 176 10.89 8.53 -3.60
CA MET A 176 11.72 8.85 -2.44
C MET A 176 11.89 7.64 -1.51
N CYS A 177 12.93 7.69 -0.70
CA CYS A 177 13.13 6.79 0.43
C CYS A 177 12.68 7.52 1.70
N GLY A 178 11.57 7.09 2.30
CA GLY A 178 11.07 7.61 3.57
C GLY A 178 11.81 6.98 4.75
N TYR A 179 12.27 7.83 5.68
CA TYR A 179 12.80 7.42 6.98
C TYR A 179 12.20 8.28 8.10
N PRO A 180 11.81 7.70 9.26
CA PRO A 180 11.82 6.28 9.58
C PRO A 180 10.88 5.43 8.69
N PRO A 181 11.06 4.09 8.64
CA PRO A 181 10.18 3.19 7.88
C PRO A 181 8.71 3.28 8.28
N ASP A 182 8.42 3.91 9.42
CA ASP A 182 7.12 4.09 10.06
C ASP A 182 6.54 5.46 9.71
N GLY A 183 6.85 5.96 8.51
CA GLY A 183 6.27 7.21 8.03
C GLY A 183 4.78 7.00 7.84
N ASP A 184 4.02 7.12 8.92
CA ASP A 184 2.58 7.20 8.88
C ASP A 184 2.23 8.35 7.97
N LYS A 185 1.26 8.12 7.11
CA LYS A 185 1.04 8.98 5.97
C LYS A 185 -0.38 8.95 5.52
N THR A 186 -0.82 10.04 4.90
CA THR A 186 -2.09 10.11 4.19
C THR A 186 -1.82 10.19 2.70
N ILE A 187 -2.53 9.37 1.94
CA ILE A 187 -2.55 9.44 0.48
C ILE A 187 -3.49 10.57 0.07
N LEU A 188 -3.04 11.47 -0.80
CA LEU A 188 -3.83 12.62 -1.26
C LEU A 188 -4.07 12.53 -2.76
N VAL A 189 -5.16 13.16 -3.20
CA VAL A 189 -5.40 13.50 -4.61
C VAL A 189 -5.35 15.01 -4.70
N GLU A 190 -4.39 15.53 -5.45
CA GLU A 190 -4.38 16.91 -5.88
C GLU A 190 -5.47 17.07 -6.94
N THR A 191 -6.59 17.69 -6.55
CA THR A 191 -7.53 18.24 -7.52
C THR A 191 -6.82 19.37 -8.25
N LYS A 192 -6.41 19.13 -9.50
CA LYS A 192 -6.02 20.19 -10.43
C LYS A 192 -7.26 21.00 -10.81
N ASP A 193 -7.82 21.76 -9.88
CA ASP A 193 -8.87 22.75 -10.15
C ASP A 193 -8.79 23.89 -9.12
N ALA A 194 -7.90 24.84 -9.40
CA ALA A 194 -8.24 26.26 -9.46
C ALA A 194 -6.98 27.01 -9.88
N THR A 195 -6.90 27.36 -11.16
CA THR A 195 -6.33 28.64 -11.54
C THR A 195 -6.85 29.73 -10.59
N MET A 196 -5.98 30.25 -9.73
CA MET A 196 -6.02 31.62 -9.23
C MET A 196 -4.64 32.18 -9.60
N GLU A 197 -4.57 32.82 -10.77
CA GLU A 197 -4.45 34.28 -10.92
C GLU A 197 -3.08 34.81 -10.45
#